data_AF-A0A947AIX4-F1
#
_entry.id   AF-A0A947AIX4-F1
#
_cell.length_a   1.000
_cell.length_b   1.000
_cell.length_c   1.000
_cell.angle_alpha   90.00
_cell.angle_beta   90.00
_cell.angle_gamma   90.00
#
_symmetry.space_group_name_H-M   'P 1'
#
loop_
_entity.id
_entity.type
_entity.pdbx_description
1 polymer ?
#
loop_
_entity_poly.entity_id
_entity_poly.type
_entity_poly.pdbx_seq_one_letter_code
_entity_poly.pdbx_strand_id
1 'polypeptide(L)'
;PRAVTIDGNRKAQKMIQDIFETVDTSWRGIGTILKSGLKLKSELENYDAEKMFEFTVPDSKDPKGCACGEILTGVKIPPQCSLYKNICTPIDPVGACMVSSEGTCAAYYRYHKDVND
;
A
#
# COMPACT_ATOMS: atom_id res chain seq x y z
N PRO A 1 10.79 26.91 2.28
CA PRO A 1 9.88 25.76 2.54
C PRO A 1 8.46 26.26 2.86
N ARG A 2 7.51 26.20 1.90
CA ARG A 2 6.14 26.73 2.09
C ARG A 2 5.19 25.81 2.85
N ALA A 3 5.52 24.52 2.96
CA ALA A 3 4.61 23.49 3.48
C ALA A 3 5.22 22.57 4.54
N VAL A 4 6.55 22.49 4.64
CA VAL A 4 7.25 21.56 5.55
C VAL A 4 8.33 22.31 6.32
N THR A 5 8.34 22.16 7.64
CA THR A 5 9.36 22.69 8.55
C THR A 5 10.36 21.58 8.93
N ILE A 6 11.54 21.95 9.43
CA ILE A 6 12.55 20.99 9.92
C ILE A 6 11.96 20.07 11.01
N ASP A 7 11.17 20.65 11.91
CA ASP A 7 10.52 19.93 12.99
C ASP A 7 9.32 19.08 12.55
N GLY A 8 8.82 19.29 11.33
CA GLY A 8 7.54 18.77 10.87
C GLY A 8 6.38 19.23 11.75
N ASN A 9 5.30 18.46 11.77
CA ASN A 9 4.13 18.74 12.61
C ASN A 9 4.25 18.04 13.97
N ARG A 10 4.78 18.76 14.98
CA ARG A 10 4.99 18.24 16.34
C ARG A 10 3.71 17.75 17.01
N LYS A 11 2.57 18.41 16.77
CA LYS A 11 1.28 18.01 17.33
C LYS A 11 0.85 16.64 16.78
N ALA A 12 0.95 16.44 15.47
CA ALA A 12 0.61 15.17 14.83
C ALA A 12 1.56 14.04 15.26
N GLN A 13 2.87 14.31 15.31
CA GLN A 13 3.87 13.33 15.79
C GLN A 13 3.57 12.86 17.21
N LYS A 14 3.27 13.80 18.13
CA LYS A 14 2.90 13.46 19.51
C LYS A 14 1.63 12.60 19.57
N MET A 15 0.59 12.93 18.80
CA MET A 15 -0.64 12.14 18.77
C MET A 15 -0.39 10.71 18.29
N ILE A 16 0.40 10.53 17.22
CA ILE A 16 0.75 9.19 16.73
C ILE A 16 1.51 8.40 17.81
N GLN A 17 2.49 9.03 18.46
CA GLN A 17 3.27 8.40 19.52
C GLN A 17 2.46 8.08 20.77
N ASP A 18 1.45 8.89 21.11
CA ASP A 18 0.61 8.65 22.27
C ASP A 18 -0.32 7.44 22.02
N ILE A 19 -0.83 7.26 20.80
CA ILE A 19 -1.84 6.25 20.42
C ILE A 19 -1.25 4.91 19.94
N PHE A 20 -0.15 4.95 19.17
CA PHE A 20 0.37 3.79 18.46
C PHE A 20 1.76 3.38 18.94
N GLU A 21 2.07 2.10 18.76
CA GLU A 21 3.42 1.55 18.82
C GLU A 21 3.87 1.03 17.45
N THR A 22 5.17 1.07 17.21
CA THR A 22 5.76 0.59 15.95
C THR A 22 5.93 -0.92 15.98
N VAL A 23 5.47 -1.59 14.93
CA VAL A 23 5.53 -3.04 14.78
C VAL A 23 6.10 -3.45 13.43
N ASP A 24 6.56 -4.69 13.33
CA ASP A 24 6.83 -5.32 12.04
C ASP A 24 5.49 -5.56 11.34
N THR A 25 5.40 -5.26 10.05
CA THR A 25 4.15 -5.49 9.31
C THR A 25 4.42 -5.92 7.87
N SER A 26 3.44 -6.62 7.29
CA SER A 26 3.47 -7.08 5.91
C SER A 26 3.01 -5.98 4.97
N TRP A 27 3.85 -5.69 3.96
CA TRP A 27 3.53 -4.82 2.85
C TRP A 27 3.20 -5.69 1.64
N ARG A 28 1.96 -5.61 1.15
CA ARG A 28 1.48 -6.43 0.03
C ARG A 28 2.40 -6.30 -1.19
N GLY A 29 2.82 -7.43 -1.77
CA GLY A 29 3.75 -7.47 -2.91
C GLY A 29 5.23 -7.27 -2.55
N ILE A 30 5.56 -6.94 -1.30
CA ILE A 30 6.94 -6.68 -0.86
C ILE A 30 7.37 -7.68 0.23
N GLY A 31 6.46 -7.99 1.16
CA GLY A 31 6.70 -8.87 2.31
C GLY A 31 6.77 -8.11 3.63
N THR A 32 7.21 -8.79 4.69
CA THR A 32 7.32 -8.17 6.02
C THR A 32 8.50 -7.21 6.08
N ILE A 33 8.23 -5.97 6.47
CA ILE A 33 9.24 -4.96 6.72
C ILE A 33 9.27 -4.66 8.22
N LEU A 34 10.46 -4.75 8.82
CA LEU A 34 10.63 -4.51 10.24
C LEU A 34 10.32 -3.06 10.61
N LYS A 35 9.66 -2.86 11.75
CA LYS A 35 9.32 -1.54 12.32
C LYS A 35 8.66 -0.58 11.33
N SER A 36 7.78 -1.09 10.48
CA SER A 36 7.14 -0.33 9.40
C SER A 36 5.64 -0.13 9.57
N GLY A 37 5.03 -0.82 10.54
CA GLY A 37 3.61 -0.72 10.86
C GLY A 37 3.35 0.08 12.14
N LEU A 38 2.08 0.43 12.34
CA LEU A 38 1.56 1.01 13.57
C LEU A 38 0.44 0.13 14.10
N LYS A 39 0.51 -0.23 15.38
CA LYS A 39 -0.56 -0.92 16.11
C LYS A 39 -1.03 -0.06 17.28
N LEU A 40 -2.31 -0.15 17.63
CA LEU A 40 -2.83 0.50 18.84
C LEU A 40 -2.08 -0.05 20.05
N LYS A 41 -1.66 0.83 20.96
CA LYS A 41 -1.06 0.38 22.22
C LYS A 41 -2.07 -0.40 23.06
N SER A 42 -1.56 -1.22 23.98
CA SER A 42 -2.38 -2.05 24.87
C SER A 42 -3.42 -1.26 25.67
N GLU A 43 -3.13 -0.02 26.07
CA GLU A 43 -4.10 0.81 26.81
C GLU A 43 -5.34 1.17 25.98
N LEU A 44 -5.27 0.99 24.65
CA LEU A 44 -6.32 1.26 23.69
C LEU A 44 -6.84 -0.02 23.01
N GLU A 45 -6.56 -1.21 23.54
CA GLU A 45 -6.97 -2.50 22.93
C GLU A 45 -8.49 -2.66 22.81
N ASN A 46 -9.26 -1.96 23.64
CA ASN A 46 -10.73 -1.91 23.57
C ASN A 46 -11.25 -1.24 22.27
N TYR A 47 -10.35 -0.66 21.47
CA TYR A 47 -10.64 -0.09 20.15
C TYR A 47 -10.00 -0.89 19.00
N ASP A 48 -9.27 -1.98 19.31
CA ASP A 48 -8.62 -2.83 18.31
C ASP A 48 -9.57 -3.96 17.88
N ALA A 49 -10.03 -3.92 16.62
CA ALA A 49 -10.91 -4.93 16.06
C ALA A 49 -10.30 -6.34 16.09
N GLU A 50 -8.97 -6.48 15.98
CA GLU A 50 -8.29 -7.78 16.10
C GLU A 50 -8.39 -8.37 17.51
N LYS A 51 -8.66 -7.53 18.52
CA LYS A 51 -8.84 -7.93 19.92
C LYS A 51 -10.31 -8.11 20.28
N MET A 52 -11.20 -7.33 19.67
CA MET A 52 -12.64 -7.37 19.94
C MET A 52 -13.36 -8.53 19.26
N PHE A 53 -12.86 -9.01 18.12
CA PHE A 53 -13.54 -10.02 17.33
C PHE A 53 -12.65 -11.25 17.12
N GLU A 54 -13.24 -12.44 17.27
CA GLU A 54 -12.59 -13.69 16.92
C GLU A 54 -12.78 -13.97 15.42
N PHE A 55 -11.70 -13.81 14.65
CA PHE A 55 -11.66 -14.20 13.24
C PHE A 55 -10.28 -14.69 12.84
N THR A 56 -10.22 -15.49 11.78
CA THR A 56 -8.98 -15.91 11.15
C THR A 56 -8.85 -15.23 9.81
N VAL A 57 -7.78 -14.46 9.61
CA VAL A 57 -7.47 -13.87 8.31
C VAL A 57 -6.77 -14.93 7.46
N PRO A 58 -7.32 -15.32 6.30
CA PRO A 58 -6.65 -16.25 5.42
C PRO A 58 -5.41 -15.60 4.79
N ASP A 59 -4.39 -16.40 4.52
CA ASP A 59 -3.23 -15.96 3.76
C ASP A 59 -3.65 -15.50 2.36
N SER A 60 -3.47 -14.21 2.08
CA SER A 60 -3.66 -13.66 0.75
C SER A 60 -2.38 -13.81 -0.07
N LYS A 61 -2.46 -14.51 -1.20
CA LYS A 61 -1.36 -14.58 -2.17
C LYS A 61 -1.54 -13.51 -3.23
N ASP A 62 -0.42 -12.99 -3.72
CA ASP A 62 -0.47 -12.08 -4.85
C ASP A 62 -0.97 -12.80 -6.11
N PRO A 63 -1.77 -12.13 -6.95
CA PRO A 63 -2.26 -12.72 -8.19
C PRO A 63 -1.11 -13.16 -9.09
N LYS A 64 -1.20 -14.39 -9.62
CA LYS A 64 -0.17 -14.95 -10.49
C LYS A 64 0.07 -14.05 -11.71
N GLY A 65 1.33 -13.76 -12.00
CA GLY A 65 1.75 -12.92 -13.13
C GLY A 65 1.67 -11.42 -12.88
N CYS A 66 1.10 -10.98 -11.75
CA CYS A 66 1.06 -9.57 -11.41
C CYS A 66 2.44 -9.07 -10.94
N ALA A 67 2.92 -7.96 -11.49
CA ALA A 67 4.21 -7.35 -11.14
C ALA A 67 4.07 -6.18 -10.14
N CYS A 68 2.97 -6.09 -9.37
CA CYS A 68 2.72 -4.96 -8.46
C CYS A 68 3.88 -4.75 -7.47
N GLY A 69 4.44 -5.82 -6.89
CA GLY A 69 5.60 -5.72 -5.97
C GLY A 69 6.81 -5.06 -6.61
N GLU A 70 7.19 -5.50 -7.82
CA GLU A 70 8.30 -4.93 -8.60
C GLU A 70 8.02 -3.48 -9.03
N ILE A 71 6.76 -3.13 -9.29
CA ILE A 71 6.35 -1.76 -9.61
C ILE A 71 6.41 -0.85 -8.38
N LEU A 72 5.92 -1.32 -7.22
CA LEU A 72 5.96 -0.58 -5.96
C LEU A 72 7.40 -0.34 -5.48
N THR A 73 8.31 -1.25 -5.79
CA THR A 73 9.74 -1.13 -5.47
C THR A 73 10.55 -0.42 -6.56
N GLY A 74 9.92 0.02 -7.65
CA GLY A 74 10.58 0.76 -8.73
C GLY A 74 11.48 -0.09 -9.64
N VAL A 75 11.43 -1.42 -9.54
CA VAL A 75 12.16 -2.35 -10.40
C VAL A 75 11.54 -2.43 -11.80
N LYS A 76 10.21 -2.29 -11.89
CA LYS A 76 9.45 -2.27 -13.14
C LYS A 76 8.52 -1.05 -13.24
N ILE A 77 8.18 -0.66 -14.46
CA ILE A 77 7.06 0.24 -14.75
C ILE A 77 5.84 -0.56 -15.25
N PRO A 78 4.61 -0.03 -15.20
CA PRO A 78 3.42 -0.78 -15.57
C PRO A 78 3.45 -1.44 -16.96
N PRO A 79 3.96 -0.81 -18.04
CA PRO A 79 4.11 -1.46 -19.35
C PRO A 79 5.00 -2.71 -19.37
N GLN A 80 5.86 -2.92 -18.37
CA GLN A 80 6.69 -4.13 -18.24
C GLN A 80 5.97 -5.27 -17.50
N CYS A 81 4.76 -5.05 -16.99
CA CYS A 81 3.90 -6.10 -16.46
C CYS A 81 3.11 -6.73 -17.61
N SER A 82 3.21 -8.05 -17.78
CA SER A 82 2.50 -8.77 -18.84
C SER A 82 0.97 -8.66 -18.77
N LEU A 83 0.42 -8.34 -17.59
CA LEU A 83 -1.03 -8.21 -17.39
C LEU A 83 -1.56 -6.80 -17.70
N TYR A 84 -0.70 -5.78 -17.68
CA TYR A 84 -1.09 -4.37 -17.78
C TYR A 84 -1.70 -4.05 -19.15
N LYS A 85 -2.85 -3.35 -19.18
CA LYS A 85 -3.66 -3.05 -20.39
C LYS A 85 -4.15 -4.27 -21.18
N ASN A 86 -3.79 -5.48 -20.77
CA ASN A 86 -4.33 -6.74 -21.27
C ASN A 86 -5.51 -7.13 -20.37
N ILE A 87 -5.31 -8.12 -19.50
CA ILE A 87 -6.36 -8.59 -18.58
C ILE A 87 -6.49 -7.73 -17.32
N CYS A 88 -5.51 -6.88 -17.00
CA CYS A 88 -5.56 -5.98 -15.86
C CYS A 88 -5.88 -4.57 -16.34
N THR A 89 -7.11 -4.13 -16.08
CA THR A 89 -7.64 -2.82 -16.48
C THR A 89 -8.36 -2.14 -15.30
N PRO A 90 -8.71 -0.85 -15.37
CA PRO A 90 -9.49 -0.21 -14.30
C PRO A 90 -10.89 -0.83 -14.09
N ILE A 91 -11.46 -1.45 -15.13
CA ILE A 91 -12.79 -2.11 -15.07
C ILE A 91 -12.66 -3.53 -14.50
N ASP A 92 -11.61 -4.25 -14.89
CA ASP A 92 -11.28 -5.60 -14.40
C ASP A 92 -9.85 -5.63 -13.84
N PRO A 93 -9.63 -5.13 -12.61
CA PRO A 93 -8.29 -5.00 -12.05
C PRO A 93 -7.81 -6.31 -11.43
N VAL A 94 -6.68 -6.82 -11.90
CA VAL A 94 -6.03 -8.00 -11.31
C VAL A 94 -5.24 -7.64 -10.05
N GLY A 95 -4.48 -6.55 -10.09
CA GLY A 95 -3.55 -6.15 -9.01
C GLY A 95 -3.97 -4.87 -8.30
N ALA A 96 -3.55 -4.72 -7.03
CA ALA A 96 -3.90 -3.55 -6.20
C ALA A 96 -3.48 -2.21 -6.83
N CYS A 97 -2.36 -2.17 -7.56
CA CYS A 97 -1.91 -0.95 -8.24
C CYS A 97 -2.83 -0.48 -9.37
N MET A 98 -3.77 -1.32 -9.84
CA MET A 98 -4.80 -0.93 -10.82
C MET A 98 -6.12 -0.53 -10.14
N VAL A 99 -6.37 -1.00 -8.90
CA VAL A 99 -7.56 -0.64 -8.11
C VAL A 99 -7.41 0.73 -7.46
N SER A 100 -6.25 1.00 -6.86
CA SER A 100 -6.03 2.21 -6.06
C SER A 100 -6.02 3.48 -6.93
N SER A 101 -6.65 4.55 -6.44
CA SER A 101 -6.57 5.88 -7.06
C SER A 101 -5.14 6.45 -7.08
N GLU A 102 -4.30 6.02 -6.13
CA GLU A 102 -2.88 6.36 -6.04
C GLU A 102 -1.98 5.28 -6.67
N GLY A 103 -2.57 4.21 -7.21
CA GLY A 103 -1.83 3.09 -7.78
C GLY A 103 -1.11 3.46 -9.07
N THR A 104 0.18 3.13 -9.16
CA THR A 104 1.01 3.44 -10.34
C THR A 104 0.42 2.90 -11.63
N CYS A 105 -0.15 1.68 -11.63
CA CYS A 105 -0.76 1.11 -12.83
C CYS A 105 -2.00 1.91 -13.27
N ALA A 106 -2.88 2.27 -12.33
CA ALA A 106 -4.06 3.08 -12.62
C ALA A 106 -3.68 4.48 -13.14
N ALA A 107 -2.66 5.11 -12.54
CA ALA A 107 -2.14 6.41 -12.97
C ALA A 107 -1.54 6.33 -14.39
N TYR A 108 -0.70 5.32 -14.66
CA TYR A 108 -0.16 5.09 -16.00
C TYR A 108 -1.28 4.85 -17.01
N TYR A 109 -2.29 4.04 -16.68
CA TYR A 109 -3.40 3.75 -17.58
C TYR A 109 -4.15 5.03 -17.96
N ARG A 110 -4.36 5.94 -17.00
CA ARG A 110 -5.14 7.16 -17.20
C ARG A 110 -4.39 8.25 -17.96
N TYR A 111 -3.09 8.39 -17.72
CA TYR A 111 -2.35 9.59 -18.15
C TYR A 111 -1.21 9.29 -19.12
N HIS A 112 -0.71 8.06 -19.17
CA HIS A 112 0.37 7.71 -20.08
C HIS A 112 -0.22 7.30 -21.44
N LYS A 113 -0.12 8.22 -22.41
CA LYS A 113 -0.37 7.90 -23.82
C LYS A 113 0.80 7.10 -24.35
N ASP A 114 0.52 5.99 -25.00
CA ASP A 114 1.56 5.23 -25.70
C ASP A 114 2.07 6.10 -26.87
N VAL A 115 3.38 6.10 -27.13
CA VAL A 115 4.03 6.99 -28.12
C VAL A 115 3.60 6.71 -29.57
N ASN A 116 2.73 5.72 -29.80
CA ASN A 116 2.23 5.30 -31.11
C ASN A 116 0.70 5.45 -31.29
N ASP A 117 0.02 6.20 -30.41
CA ASP A 117 -1.37 6.66 -30.64
C ASP A 117 -1.41 8.06 -31.30
#